data_AF-A0A822BBV5-F1
#
_entry.id   AF-A0A822BBV5-F1
#
_cell.length_a   1.000
_cell.length_b   1.000
_cell.length_c   1.000
_cell.angle_alpha   90.00
_cell.angle_beta   90.00
_cell.angle_gamma   90.00
#
_symmetry.space_group_name_H-M   'P 1'
#
loop_
_entity.id
_entity.type
_entity.pdbx_description
1 polymer ?
#
loop_
_entity_poly.entity_id
_entity_poly.type
_entity_poly.pdbx_seq_one_letter_code
_entity_poly.pdbx_strand_id
1 'polypeptide(L)'
;KKSLQEEESEDEEKPEEPQSYIGPSPVIDTKHRYFVGKDYSNPYEKDFETLEKYSEDFIDRKAVPRMPWHDEALVVFGKVARDVARHFIQRWNIHKCEKFLYEESYPFLLPKTYDDAEELRVSYWKDFLESRPFEVDAQCLRSTGPWSIGTKIIENSIQNAYIQMIDAAKYYIYIENQFFITIAGDNVVKNQLAEALYRRVVRAHTLDEKFRIYIVLPLLPGFDNVNAVQAVLYFIMRSITKGETSLFKRLERAGVPPDEYVSFYGMRAHDVLMGSLVTEIIYVHSKLMIIDDRMAICGSANINDRSLLGQRDSEFCVVINDREEEDGIFNGKQVRLGKFCASWRKRLFAMMLGILTENPKNIDISDPVSDEFYNYFRDTARKNTLIYEEVFATLPSDRVRRFDQVGQYTEVPKLKDIDPIRAQEKLKEIQGTVVEYPLYFLDEENYLPSLRTRE
;
A
#
# COMPACT_ATOMS: atom_id res chain seq x y z
N LYS A 1 2.24 40.36 57.35
CA LYS A 1 1.49 39.10 57.57
C LYS A 1 1.27 38.49 56.19
N LYS A 2 2.23 37.73 55.63
CA LYS A 2 2.42 36.28 55.79
C LYS A 2 1.13 35.46 55.53
N SER A 3 1.04 34.90 54.32
CA SER A 3 0.61 33.51 53.99
C SER A 3 0.69 33.39 52.45
N LEU A 4 1.75 32.84 51.87
CA LEU A 4 1.99 31.39 51.63
C LEU A 4 0.80 30.69 50.98
N GLN A 5 0.88 30.51 49.66
CA GLN A 5 0.54 29.28 48.97
C GLN A 5 1.55 29.12 47.84
N GLU A 6 2.53 28.27 48.10
CA GLU A 6 3.41 27.65 47.11
C GLU A 6 2.52 26.69 46.29
N GLU A 7 2.35 26.96 45.00
CA GLU A 7 1.97 25.92 44.04
C GLU A 7 3.27 25.32 43.52
N GLU A 8 3.53 24.09 43.96
CA GLU A 8 4.53 23.20 43.37
C GLU A 8 4.19 23.04 41.89
N SER A 9 5.04 23.61 41.03
CA SER A 9 5.10 23.22 39.62
C SER A 9 5.73 21.83 39.57
N GLU A 10 4.89 20.79 39.58
CA GLU A 10 5.28 19.49 39.05
C GLU A 10 5.54 19.68 37.54
N ASP A 11 6.81 19.94 37.20
CA ASP A 11 7.34 19.66 35.88
C ASP A 11 7.23 18.14 35.68
N GLU A 12 6.05 17.67 35.25
CA GLU A 12 5.95 16.40 34.54
C GLU A 12 6.78 16.58 33.25
N GLU A 13 8.02 16.08 33.29
CA GLU A 13 8.79 15.77 32.08
C GLU A 13 7.88 14.93 31.17
N LYS A 14 7.25 15.59 30.19
CA LYS A 14 6.57 14.90 29.11
C LYS A 14 7.60 13.98 28.47
N PRO A 15 7.36 12.66 28.39
CA PRO A 15 8.24 11.81 27.63
C PRO A 15 8.26 12.35 26.20
N GLU A 16 9.41 12.85 25.76
CA GLU A 16 9.65 13.13 24.35
C GLU A 16 9.51 11.80 23.61
N GLU A 17 8.37 11.63 22.95
CA GLU A 17 8.11 10.47 22.11
C GLU A 17 9.06 10.53 20.90
N PRO A 18 9.84 9.48 20.63
CA PRO A 18 10.54 9.37 19.36
C PRO A 18 9.49 9.21 18.27
N GLN A 19 9.07 10.32 17.67
CA GLN A 19 8.08 10.32 16.59
C GLN A 19 8.72 9.72 15.34
N SER A 20 8.40 8.46 15.05
CA SER A 20 8.69 7.79 13.77
C SER A 20 7.87 8.33 12.60
N TYR A 21 6.98 9.31 12.86
CA TYR A 21 6.06 9.92 11.91
C TYR A 21 6.25 11.43 11.83
N ILE A 22 6.10 12.00 10.64
CA ILE A 22 6.00 13.45 10.47
C ILE A 22 4.51 13.82 10.62
N GLY A 23 4.15 14.53 11.69
CA GLY A 23 2.80 15.05 11.91
C GLY A 23 2.08 14.42 13.11
N PRO A 24 0.73 14.49 13.18
CA PRO A 24 -0.03 13.92 14.28
C PRO A 24 0.08 12.39 14.29
N SER A 25 -0.27 11.79 15.44
CA SER A 25 -0.40 10.34 15.53
C SER A 25 -1.21 9.76 14.36
N PRO A 26 -0.74 8.68 13.73
CA PRO A 26 -1.50 8.04 12.67
C PRO A 26 -2.78 7.36 13.20
N VAL A 27 -2.82 6.94 14.46
CA VAL A 27 -3.88 6.08 15.01
C VAL A 27 -4.83 6.77 16.00
N ILE A 28 -4.45 7.92 16.57
CA ILE A 28 -5.30 8.68 17.50
C ILE A 28 -5.51 10.13 17.07
N ASP A 29 -6.72 10.65 17.31
CA ASP A 29 -7.07 12.04 17.05
C ASP A 29 -8.12 12.56 18.05
N THR A 30 -7.72 12.63 19.31
CA THR A 30 -8.58 13.04 20.43
C THR A 30 -8.51 14.54 20.75
N LYS A 31 -7.36 15.19 20.47
CA LYS A 31 -7.08 16.58 20.87
C LYS A 31 -7.28 17.60 19.75
N HIS A 32 -6.75 17.31 18.56
CA HIS A 32 -6.62 18.29 17.49
C HIS A 32 -7.73 18.20 16.43
N ARG A 33 -8.43 17.06 16.36
CA ARG A 33 -9.53 16.79 15.41
C ARG A 33 -9.12 17.05 13.96
N TYR A 34 -7.97 16.53 13.56
CA TYR A 34 -7.53 16.52 12.16
C TYR A 34 -8.56 15.81 11.26
N PHE A 35 -9.13 14.71 11.74
CA PHE A 35 -10.16 13.93 11.06
C PHE A 35 -11.51 14.29 11.66
N VAL A 36 -12.33 15.10 10.99
CA VAL A 36 -13.60 15.59 11.54
C VAL A 36 -14.75 14.62 11.26
N GLY A 37 -15.53 14.27 12.29
CA GLY A 37 -16.75 13.48 12.14
C GLY A 37 -16.49 12.12 11.50
N LYS A 38 -17.14 11.87 10.35
CA LYS A 38 -17.01 10.63 9.57
C LYS A 38 -15.59 10.36 9.08
N ASP A 39 -14.74 11.38 8.97
CA ASP A 39 -13.36 11.22 8.52
C ASP A 39 -12.50 10.42 9.52
N TYR A 40 -12.90 10.37 10.80
CA TYR A 40 -12.32 9.45 11.77
C TYR A 40 -13.02 8.10 11.68
N SER A 41 -12.38 7.14 11.01
CA SER A 41 -12.98 5.86 10.67
C SER A 41 -12.05 4.68 10.97
N ASN A 42 -12.68 3.53 11.26
CA ASN A 42 -12.02 2.24 11.34
C ASN A 42 -12.98 1.19 10.74
N PRO A 43 -12.76 0.76 9.49
CA PRO A 43 -13.62 -0.21 8.79
C PRO A 43 -13.71 -1.59 9.43
N TYR A 44 -12.78 -1.98 10.31
CA TYR A 44 -12.91 -3.23 11.08
C TYR A 44 -13.95 -3.13 12.18
N GLU A 45 -14.18 -1.93 12.69
CA GLU A 45 -15.12 -1.67 13.78
C GLU A 45 -16.51 -1.36 13.23
N LYS A 46 -16.57 -0.50 12.20
CA LYS A 46 -17.83 -0.06 11.62
C LYS A 46 -17.66 0.56 10.24
N ASP A 47 -18.51 0.18 9.29
CA ASP A 47 -18.60 0.85 7.99
C ASP A 47 -19.34 2.20 8.10
N PHE A 48 -19.14 3.05 7.09
CA PHE A 48 -19.76 4.37 7.03
C PHE A 48 -21.28 4.29 7.00
N GLU A 49 -21.92 5.04 7.89
CA GLU A 49 -23.37 5.20 7.94
C GLU A 49 -23.75 6.67 8.04
N THR A 50 -24.97 7.02 7.62
CA THR A 50 -25.56 8.36 7.86
C THR A 50 -24.64 9.50 7.38
N LEU A 51 -24.17 9.40 6.12
CA LEU A 51 -23.15 10.27 5.53
C LEU A 51 -23.58 11.75 5.42
N GLU A 52 -24.88 12.02 5.40
CA GLU A 52 -25.43 13.37 5.45
C GLU A 52 -25.05 14.14 6.73
N LYS A 53 -24.72 13.42 7.81
CA LYS A 53 -24.18 13.96 9.06
C LYS A 53 -22.65 13.86 9.11
N TYR A 54 -21.99 14.41 8.10
CA TYR A 54 -20.54 14.26 7.89
C TYR A 54 -19.67 14.72 9.08
N SER A 55 -20.14 15.69 9.88
CA SER A 55 -19.41 16.21 11.04
C SER A 55 -19.66 15.46 12.34
N GLU A 56 -20.59 14.50 12.37
CA GLU A 56 -20.88 13.68 13.54
C GLU A 56 -20.01 12.41 13.53
N ASP A 57 -19.36 12.13 14.65
CA ASP A 57 -18.62 10.88 14.86
C ASP A 57 -19.58 9.69 14.86
N PHE A 58 -19.14 8.55 14.33
CA PHE A 58 -19.89 7.30 14.30
C PHE A 58 -19.20 6.15 15.04
N ILE A 59 -17.96 6.39 15.49
CA ILE A 59 -17.17 5.55 16.39
C ILE A 59 -16.64 6.42 17.54
N ASP A 60 -16.50 5.83 18.74
CA ASP A 60 -16.01 6.55 19.92
C ASP A 60 -14.48 6.71 19.87
N ARG A 61 -14.02 7.93 19.58
CA ARG A 61 -12.60 8.30 19.51
C ARG A 61 -11.82 8.04 20.80
N LYS A 62 -12.49 7.92 21.94
CA LYS A 62 -11.85 7.64 23.23
C LYS A 62 -11.60 6.15 23.46
N ALA A 63 -12.25 5.29 22.70
CA ALA A 63 -12.18 3.84 22.84
C ALA A 63 -11.54 3.15 21.63
N VAL A 64 -11.76 3.69 20.44
CA VAL A 64 -11.39 3.07 19.17
C VAL A 64 -10.33 3.90 18.45
N PRO A 65 -9.14 3.37 18.16
CA PRO A 65 -8.18 4.03 17.28
C PRO A 65 -8.71 4.06 15.86
N ARG A 66 -8.39 5.11 15.10
CA ARG A 66 -8.66 5.11 13.66
C ARG A 66 -7.73 4.13 12.95
N MET A 67 -8.15 3.63 11.79
CA MET A 67 -7.28 2.87 10.91
C MET A 67 -6.50 3.84 10.01
N PRO A 68 -5.16 3.90 10.10
CA PRO A 68 -4.37 4.72 9.19
C PRO A 68 -4.54 4.29 7.73
N TRP A 69 -4.48 5.25 6.82
CA TRP A 69 -4.65 5.04 5.38
C TRP A 69 -3.36 5.42 4.67
N HIS A 70 -2.67 4.42 4.11
CA HIS A 70 -1.46 4.60 3.33
C HIS A 70 -1.79 4.43 1.85
N ASP A 71 -1.53 5.44 1.05
CA ASP A 71 -1.90 5.47 -0.36
C ASP A 71 -0.96 6.35 -1.16
N GLU A 72 -0.93 6.12 -2.47
CA GLU A 72 0.00 6.75 -3.40
C GLU A 72 -0.76 7.41 -4.54
N ALA A 73 -0.39 8.65 -4.84
CA ALA A 73 -1.04 9.45 -5.86
C ALA A 73 -0.04 10.23 -6.71
N LEU A 74 -0.48 10.66 -7.89
CA LEU A 74 0.31 11.42 -8.83
C LEU A 74 -0.44 12.68 -9.28
N VAL A 75 0.33 13.75 -9.48
CA VAL A 75 -0.09 14.89 -10.29
C VAL A 75 0.76 14.93 -11.54
N VAL A 76 0.10 15.10 -12.70
CA VAL A 76 0.77 15.20 -13.99
C VAL A 76 0.36 16.48 -14.71
N PHE A 77 1.29 17.06 -15.46
CA PHE A 77 1.09 18.32 -16.19
C PHE A 77 1.29 18.10 -17.69
N GLY A 78 0.79 19.03 -18.50
CA GLY A 78 1.02 19.00 -19.96
C GLY A 78 0.11 18.05 -20.73
N LYS A 79 0.67 17.40 -21.75
CA LYS A 79 -0.08 16.57 -22.72
C LYS A 79 -0.76 15.37 -22.05
N VAL A 80 -0.07 14.71 -21.11
CA VAL A 80 -0.62 13.57 -20.37
C VAL A 80 -1.87 13.97 -19.54
N ALA A 81 -1.92 15.18 -18.99
CA ALA A 81 -3.11 15.66 -18.29
C ALA A 81 -4.32 15.82 -19.26
N ARG A 82 -4.07 16.09 -20.55
CA ARG A 82 -5.12 16.10 -21.58
C ARG A 82 -5.61 14.69 -21.89
N ASP A 83 -4.76 13.67 -21.77
CA ASP A 83 -5.16 12.27 -21.92
C ASP A 83 -6.08 11.83 -20.78
N VAL A 84 -5.77 12.24 -19.54
CA VAL A 84 -6.68 12.09 -18.38
C VAL A 84 -8.03 12.78 -18.67
N ALA A 85 -8.00 14.03 -19.11
CA ALA A 85 -9.22 14.78 -19.44
C ALA A 85 -10.03 14.12 -20.55
N ARG A 86 -9.37 13.54 -21.57
CA ARG A 86 -10.04 12.80 -22.64
C ARG A 86 -10.76 11.55 -22.13
N HIS A 87 -10.14 10.79 -21.23
CA HIS A 87 -10.81 9.67 -20.58
C HIS A 87 -12.08 10.12 -19.84
N PHE A 88 -11.99 11.21 -19.07
CA PHE A 88 -13.15 11.79 -18.38
C PHE A 88 -14.25 12.23 -19.36
N ILE A 89 -13.89 12.99 -20.39
CA ILE A 89 -14.83 13.50 -21.42
C ILE A 89 -15.55 12.36 -22.12
N GLN A 90 -14.82 11.29 -22.48
CA GLN A 90 -15.41 10.12 -23.10
C GLN A 90 -16.48 9.49 -22.20
N ARG A 91 -16.15 9.28 -20.91
CA ARG A 91 -17.10 8.70 -19.94
C ARG A 91 -18.31 9.60 -19.72
N TRP A 92 -18.08 10.90 -19.54
CA TRP A 92 -19.14 11.89 -19.34
C TRP A 92 -20.13 11.90 -20.50
N ASN A 93 -19.63 12.05 -21.72
CA ASN A 93 -20.48 12.16 -22.91
C ASN A 93 -21.31 10.89 -23.14
N ILE A 94 -20.78 9.71 -22.80
CA ILE A 94 -21.51 8.45 -22.92
C ILE A 94 -22.61 8.33 -21.89
N HIS A 95 -22.32 8.64 -20.62
CA HIS A 95 -23.34 8.66 -19.57
C HIS A 95 -24.44 9.69 -19.87
N LYS A 96 -24.06 10.85 -20.42
CA LYS A 96 -25.02 11.82 -20.93
C LYS A 96 -25.90 11.21 -22.01
N CYS A 97 -25.32 10.57 -23.03
CA CYS A 97 -26.11 9.94 -24.10
C CYS A 97 -27.05 8.85 -23.58
N GLU A 98 -26.64 8.07 -22.58
CA GLU A 98 -27.43 6.94 -22.06
C GLU A 98 -28.58 7.37 -21.14
N LYS A 99 -28.35 8.38 -20.29
CA LYS A 99 -29.29 8.73 -19.19
C LYS A 99 -29.85 10.15 -19.26
N PHE A 100 -29.14 11.07 -19.91
CA PHE A 100 -29.38 12.52 -19.80
C PHE A 100 -29.29 13.23 -21.16
N LEU A 101 -29.71 12.54 -22.24
CA LEU A 101 -29.50 13.01 -23.62
C LEU A 101 -30.12 14.40 -23.83
N TYR A 102 -31.34 14.60 -23.34
CA TYR A 102 -32.11 15.83 -23.50
C TYR A 102 -31.98 16.81 -22.32
N GLU A 103 -31.22 16.47 -21.28
CA GLU A 103 -31.04 17.33 -20.12
C GLU A 103 -29.96 18.38 -20.41
N GLU A 104 -30.38 19.63 -20.63
CA GLU A 104 -29.50 20.73 -21.02
C GLU A 104 -28.54 21.16 -19.91
N SER A 105 -28.89 20.94 -18.64
CA SER A 105 -28.03 21.26 -17.49
C SER A 105 -26.73 20.46 -17.46
N TYR A 106 -26.65 19.34 -18.18
CA TYR A 106 -25.42 18.57 -18.38
C TYR A 106 -24.87 18.82 -19.79
N PRO A 107 -23.86 19.68 -20.00
CA PRO A 107 -23.34 19.96 -21.33
C PRO A 107 -22.53 18.77 -21.88
N PHE A 108 -22.47 18.61 -23.21
CA PHE A 108 -21.43 17.78 -23.81
C PHE A 108 -20.06 18.42 -23.60
N LEU A 109 -19.06 17.62 -23.27
CA LEU A 109 -17.69 18.09 -23.08
C LEU A 109 -16.87 17.85 -24.35
N LEU A 110 -15.96 18.79 -24.63
CA LEU A 110 -15.05 18.73 -25.77
C LEU A 110 -13.61 18.75 -25.26
N PRO A 111 -12.72 17.90 -25.83
CA PRO A 111 -11.31 17.94 -25.45
C PRO A 111 -10.67 19.23 -25.95
N LYS A 112 -9.81 19.83 -25.14
CA LYS A 112 -8.88 20.86 -25.62
C LYS A 112 -7.90 20.21 -26.63
N THR A 113 -7.33 21.02 -27.54
CA THR A 113 -6.33 20.56 -28.53
C THR A 113 -5.05 20.10 -27.82
N TYR A 114 -3.91 19.90 -28.49
CA TYR A 114 -2.62 19.61 -27.80
C TYR A 114 -1.62 20.76 -27.92
N ASP A 115 -1.93 21.78 -28.73
CA ASP A 115 -0.98 22.81 -29.17
C ASP A 115 -0.47 23.69 -28.02
N ASP A 116 -1.34 24.01 -27.06
CA ASP A 116 -1.08 24.81 -25.85
C ASP A 116 -0.91 23.96 -24.58
N ALA A 117 -0.66 22.66 -24.70
CA ALA A 117 -0.62 21.75 -23.54
C ALA A 117 0.54 22.08 -22.59
N GLU A 118 1.69 22.49 -23.12
CA GLU A 118 2.91 22.74 -22.36
C GLU A 118 2.90 24.11 -21.65
N GLU A 119 2.16 25.09 -22.19
CA GLU A 119 2.04 26.43 -21.59
C GLU A 119 1.18 26.43 -20.32
N LEU A 120 0.37 25.39 -20.12
CA LEU A 120 -0.55 25.29 -18.99
C LEU A 120 0.15 24.78 -17.71
N ARG A 121 0.56 25.76 -16.90
CA ARG A 121 0.25 25.85 -15.45
C ARG A 121 1.18 25.24 -14.39
N VAL A 122 2.45 24.90 -14.63
CA VAL A 122 3.36 24.69 -13.47
C VAL A 122 3.45 25.97 -12.61
N SER A 123 3.42 27.14 -13.25
CA SER A 123 3.46 28.45 -12.57
C SER A 123 2.31 28.70 -11.59
N TYR A 124 1.09 28.24 -11.89
CA TYR A 124 -0.06 28.39 -11.00
C TYR A 124 0.03 27.53 -9.75
N TRP A 125 0.77 26.43 -9.83
CA TRP A 125 0.95 25.50 -8.72
C TRP A 125 2.26 25.73 -7.97
N LYS A 126 3.10 26.69 -8.38
CA LYS A 126 4.40 26.94 -7.75
C LYS A 126 4.30 27.15 -6.24
N ASP A 127 3.26 27.83 -5.78
CA ASP A 127 3.06 28.10 -4.35
C ASP A 127 2.55 26.87 -3.57
N PHE A 128 2.03 25.85 -4.26
CA PHE A 128 1.54 24.60 -3.69
C PHE A 128 2.53 23.44 -3.81
N LEU A 129 3.59 23.61 -4.60
CA LEU A 129 4.58 22.58 -4.84
C LEU A 129 5.79 22.81 -3.93
N GLU A 130 6.12 21.82 -3.11
CA GLU A 130 7.32 21.84 -2.26
C GLU A 130 8.62 21.90 -3.08
N SER A 131 8.59 21.33 -4.29
CA SER A 131 9.70 21.34 -5.24
C SER A 131 9.19 21.47 -6.66
N ARG A 132 10.08 21.83 -7.61
CA ARG A 132 9.71 21.76 -9.03
C ARG A 132 9.27 20.33 -9.40
N PRO A 133 8.33 20.16 -10.35
CA PRO A 133 8.03 18.85 -10.92
C PRO A 133 9.26 18.27 -11.65
N PHE A 134 9.30 16.95 -11.72
CA PHE A 134 10.30 16.21 -12.50
C PHE A 134 9.89 16.10 -13.97
N GLU A 135 10.86 16.14 -14.87
CA GLU A 135 10.65 15.80 -16.27
C GLU A 135 10.66 14.27 -16.47
N VAL A 136 9.57 13.77 -17.03
CA VAL A 136 9.35 12.34 -17.24
C VAL A 136 8.66 12.09 -18.57
N ASP A 137 8.80 10.88 -19.10
CA ASP A 137 7.87 10.33 -20.07
C ASP A 137 6.70 9.69 -19.32
N ALA A 138 5.48 10.13 -19.61
CA ALA A 138 4.28 9.63 -18.95
C ALA A 138 3.26 9.12 -19.97
N GLN A 139 2.64 7.97 -19.68
CA GLN A 139 1.61 7.36 -20.50
C GLN A 139 0.40 6.99 -19.64
N CYS A 140 -0.77 7.51 -20.01
CA CYS A 140 -2.03 7.08 -19.42
C CYS A 140 -2.41 5.68 -19.89
N LEU A 141 -2.88 4.87 -18.96
CA LEU A 141 -3.35 3.51 -19.15
C LEU A 141 -4.72 3.36 -18.50
N ARG A 142 -5.52 2.42 -18.99
CA ARG A 142 -6.86 2.17 -18.45
C ARG A 142 -7.28 0.72 -18.58
N SER A 143 -8.17 0.32 -17.69
CA SER A 143 -8.97 -0.89 -17.81
C SER A 143 -10.38 -0.45 -18.14
N THR A 144 -10.85 -0.69 -19.37
CA THR A 144 -12.18 -0.23 -19.82
C THR A 144 -12.78 -1.17 -20.84
N GLY A 145 -14.10 -1.08 -21.02
CA GLY A 145 -14.82 -1.92 -21.97
C GLY A 145 -16.16 -1.31 -22.38
N PRO A 146 -17.01 -2.10 -23.07
CA PRO A 146 -18.29 -1.62 -23.59
C PRO A 146 -19.21 -0.99 -22.55
N TRP A 147 -19.30 -1.58 -21.36
CA TRP A 147 -20.21 -1.09 -20.32
C TRP A 147 -19.72 0.22 -19.67
N SER A 148 -18.40 0.45 -19.62
CA SER A 148 -17.83 1.58 -18.86
C SER A 148 -17.56 2.82 -19.68
N ILE A 149 -17.15 2.65 -20.96
CA ILE A 149 -16.83 3.76 -21.88
C ILE A 149 -17.41 3.57 -23.29
N GLY A 150 -18.42 2.72 -23.47
CA GLY A 150 -19.14 2.56 -24.75
C GLY A 150 -18.29 2.11 -25.95
N THR A 151 -17.07 1.62 -25.70
CA THR A 151 -16.15 1.12 -26.74
C THR A 151 -16.47 -0.34 -27.07
N LYS A 152 -16.31 -0.76 -28.33
CA LYS A 152 -16.41 -2.19 -28.68
C LYS A 152 -15.17 -3.00 -28.29
N ILE A 153 -14.05 -2.31 -28.03
CA ILE A 153 -12.76 -2.92 -27.75
C ILE A 153 -12.50 -2.85 -26.25
N ILE A 154 -12.25 -4.01 -25.65
CA ILE A 154 -11.78 -4.07 -24.27
C ILE A 154 -10.34 -3.60 -24.24
N GLU A 155 -10.07 -2.63 -23.38
CA GLU A 155 -8.73 -2.14 -23.11
C GLU A 155 -8.29 -2.64 -21.74
N ASN A 156 -7.15 -3.30 -21.71
CA ASN A 156 -6.46 -3.79 -20.51
C ASN A 156 -5.00 -3.33 -20.51
N SER A 157 -4.78 -2.07 -20.94
CA SER A 157 -3.44 -1.50 -21.12
C SER A 157 -2.64 -1.44 -19.81
N ILE A 158 -3.33 -1.35 -18.66
CA ILE A 158 -2.74 -1.44 -17.32
C ILE A 158 -2.03 -2.80 -17.10
N GLN A 159 -2.73 -3.92 -17.33
CA GLN A 159 -2.13 -5.25 -17.18
C GLN A 159 -0.95 -5.44 -18.12
N ASN A 160 -1.10 -5.00 -19.37
CA ASN A 160 -0.04 -5.14 -20.37
C ASN A 160 1.23 -4.39 -19.94
N ALA A 161 1.07 -3.18 -19.39
CA ALA A 161 2.20 -2.41 -18.86
C ALA A 161 2.84 -3.06 -17.64
N TYR A 162 2.03 -3.54 -16.68
CA TYR A 162 2.52 -4.29 -15.53
C TYR A 162 3.43 -5.47 -15.95
N ILE A 163 2.97 -6.30 -16.89
CA ILE A 163 3.72 -7.46 -17.39
C ILE A 163 5.02 -7.01 -18.10
N GLN A 164 4.93 -6.01 -18.97
CA GLN A 164 6.10 -5.49 -19.71
C GLN A 164 7.16 -4.91 -18.77
N MET A 165 6.73 -4.17 -17.75
CA MET A 165 7.60 -3.60 -16.72
C MET A 165 8.29 -4.71 -15.91
N ILE A 166 7.55 -5.72 -15.44
CA ILE A 166 8.12 -6.86 -14.71
C ILE A 166 9.14 -7.61 -15.57
N ASP A 167 8.82 -7.86 -16.85
CA ASP A 167 9.72 -8.53 -17.78
C ASP A 167 11.00 -7.73 -18.06
N ALA A 168 10.90 -6.39 -18.06
CA ALA A 168 12.01 -5.48 -18.29
C ALA A 168 12.89 -5.24 -17.05
N ALA A 169 12.40 -5.50 -15.84
CA ALA A 169 13.11 -5.25 -14.59
C ALA A 169 14.46 -6.00 -14.53
N LYS A 170 15.51 -5.33 -14.05
CA LYS A 170 16.90 -5.84 -14.05
C LYS A 170 17.41 -6.11 -12.65
N TYR A 171 17.10 -5.25 -11.68
CA TYR A 171 17.68 -5.26 -10.34
C TYR A 171 16.62 -5.52 -9.28
N TYR A 172 15.51 -4.78 -9.31
CA TYR A 172 14.47 -4.98 -8.31
C TYR A 172 13.08 -4.53 -8.76
N ILE A 173 12.08 -5.03 -8.05
CA ILE A 173 10.69 -4.59 -8.16
C ILE A 173 10.19 -4.23 -6.76
N TYR A 174 9.58 -3.07 -6.63
CA TYR A 174 8.83 -2.66 -5.45
C TYR A 174 7.36 -2.56 -5.79
N ILE A 175 6.48 -3.15 -4.98
CA ILE A 175 5.03 -3.13 -5.17
C ILE A 175 4.36 -2.74 -3.86
N GLU A 176 3.46 -1.77 -3.90
CA GLU A 176 2.42 -1.60 -2.87
C GLU A 176 1.07 -1.81 -3.53
N ASN A 177 0.27 -2.72 -2.98
CA ASN A 177 -1.06 -2.96 -3.51
C ASN A 177 -2.06 -3.37 -2.43
N GLN A 178 -3.29 -2.86 -2.52
CA GLN A 178 -4.38 -3.27 -1.63
C GLN A 178 -4.73 -4.77 -1.76
N PHE A 179 -4.54 -5.34 -2.95
CA PHE A 179 -4.79 -6.76 -3.19
C PHE A 179 -3.62 -7.40 -3.93
N PHE A 180 -3.43 -8.70 -3.72
CA PHE A 180 -2.49 -9.52 -4.49
C PHE A 180 -3.15 -10.84 -4.89
N ILE A 181 -4.12 -10.75 -5.79
CA ILE A 181 -4.91 -11.88 -6.30
C ILE A 181 -4.49 -12.16 -7.74
N THR A 182 -3.53 -13.07 -7.90
CA THR A 182 -2.98 -13.46 -9.18
C THR A 182 -2.49 -14.91 -9.13
N ILE A 183 -2.98 -15.76 -10.02
CA ILE A 183 -2.66 -17.19 -10.03
C ILE A 183 -2.48 -17.63 -11.47
N ALA A 184 -1.27 -18.08 -11.82
CA ALA A 184 -0.97 -18.51 -13.17
C ALA A 184 -1.62 -19.87 -13.47
N GLY A 185 -2.23 -19.99 -14.65
CA GLY A 185 -2.84 -21.24 -15.11
C GLY A 185 -4.10 -21.66 -14.35
N ASP A 186 -4.72 -20.77 -13.58
CA ASP A 186 -5.93 -21.06 -12.81
C ASP A 186 -7.21 -20.96 -13.66
N ASN A 187 -8.23 -21.72 -13.26
CA ASN A 187 -9.51 -21.73 -13.96
C ASN A 187 -10.41 -20.55 -13.57
N VAL A 188 -10.18 -19.91 -12.43
CA VAL A 188 -10.97 -18.81 -11.88
C VAL A 188 -10.24 -17.47 -12.05
N VAL A 189 -8.98 -17.39 -11.63
CA VAL A 189 -8.15 -16.17 -11.74
C VAL A 189 -7.44 -16.15 -13.09
N LYS A 190 -7.52 -15.03 -13.82
CA LYS A 190 -7.10 -14.94 -15.24
C LYS A 190 -5.99 -13.95 -15.53
N ASN A 191 -5.77 -12.97 -14.65
CA ASN A 191 -4.68 -12.02 -14.84
C ASN A 191 -3.32 -12.75 -14.79
N GLN A 192 -2.34 -12.20 -15.51
CA GLN A 192 -1.07 -12.90 -15.78
C GLN A 192 0.10 -12.38 -14.93
N LEU A 193 -0.18 -11.65 -13.84
CA LEU A 193 0.89 -11.01 -13.07
C LEU A 193 1.79 -12.02 -12.35
N ALA A 194 1.21 -13.06 -11.74
CA ALA A 194 1.94 -14.17 -11.14
C ALA A 194 2.87 -14.87 -12.14
N GLU A 195 2.44 -14.97 -13.40
CA GLU A 195 3.26 -15.58 -14.45
C GLU A 195 4.45 -14.69 -14.82
N ALA A 196 4.24 -13.37 -14.94
CA ALA A 196 5.33 -12.43 -15.19
C ALA A 196 6.36 -12.44 -14.05
N LEU A 197 5.91 -12.39 -12.79
CA LEU A 197 6.79 -12.45 -11.61
C LEU A 197 7.57 -13.75 -11.57
N TYR A 198 6.90 -14.90 -11.75
CA TYR A 198 7.54 -16.21 -11.82
C TYR A 198 8.63 -16.25 -12.90
N ARG A 199 8.33 -15.85 -14.14
CA ARG A 199 9.31 -15.84 -15.24
C ARG A 199 10.50 -14.94 -14.92
N ARG A 200 10.27 -13.76 -14.34
CA ARG A 200 11.34 -12.82 -14.01
C ARG A 200 12.27 -13.37 -12.91
N VAL A 201 11.71 -13.99 -11.87
CA VAL A 201 12.50 -14.56 -10.77
C VAL A 201 13.28 -15.78 -11.25
N VAL A 202 12.65 -16.70 -12.00
CA VAL A 202 13.34 -17.85 -12.60
C VAL A 202 14.48 -17.40 -13.52
N ARG A 203 14.26 -16.34 -14.32
CA ARG A 203 15.34 -15.74 -15.13
C ARG A 203 16.50 -15.26 -14.26
N ALA A 204 16.23 -14.52 -13.19
CA ALA A 204 17.28 -14.02 -12.29
C ALA A 204 18.09 -15.18 -11.70
N HIS A 205 17.40 -16.19 -11.16
CA HIS A 205 18.04 -17.36 -10.58
C HIS A 205 18.88 -18.14 -11.59
N THR A 206 18.34 -18.39 -12.79
CA THR A 206 19.04 -19.12 -13.86
C THR A 206 20.31 -18.41 -14.32
N LEU A 207 20.32 -17.08 -14.28
CA LEU A 207 21.44 -16.25 -14.71
C LEU A 207 22.36 -15.83 -13.55
N ASP A 208 22.13 -16.33 -12.33
CA ASP A 208 22.85 -15.91 -11.11
C ASP A 208 22.85 -14.38 -10.92
N GLU A 209 21.72 -13.74 -11.22
CA GLU A 209 21.52 -12.31 -11.05
C GLU A 209 21.00 -12.00 -9.65
N LYS A 210 21.65 -11.07 -8.96
CA LYS A 210 21.08 -10.46 -7.75
C LYS A 210 19.81 -9.69 -8.10
N PHE A 211 18.66 -10.18 -7.66
CA PHE A 211 17.36 -9.60 -7.96
C PHE A 211 16.43 -9.68 -6.74
N ARG A 212 15.75 -8.57 -6.39
CA ARG A 212 14.87 -8.49 -5.22
C ARG A 212 13.47 -8.00 -5.58
N ILE A 213 12.45 -8.56 -4.95
CA ILE A 213 11.07 -8.11 -5.03
C ILE A 213 10.56 -7.84 -3.62
N TYR A 214 10.06 -6.63 -3.42
CA TYR A 214 9.42 -6.17 -2.19
C TYR A 214 7.94 -5.96 -2.48
N ILE A 215 7.07 -6.61 -1.72
CA ILE A 215 5.62 -6.49 -1.87
C ILE A 215 5.01 -6.07 -0.54
N VAL A 216 4.35 -4.93 -0.50
CA VAL A 216 3.67 -4.40 0.69
C VAL A 216 2.16 -4.47 0.48
N LEU A 217 1.48 -5.14 1.40
CA LEU A 217 0.04 -5.40 1.36
C LEU A 217 -0.61 -4.95 2.67
N PRO A 218 -1.93 -4.66 2.68
CA PRO A 218 -2.64 -4.51 3.94
C PRO A 218 -2.63 -5.85 4.68
N LEU A 219 -2.31 -5.85 5.97
CA LEU A 219 -2.20 -7.08 6.76
C LEU A 219 -3.51 -7.89 6.74
N LEU A 220 -4.66 -7.21 6.77
CA LEU A 220 -5.97 -7.81 6.52
C LEU A 220 -6.75 -6.99 5.47
N PRO A 221 -7.60 -7.63 4.65
CA PRO A 221 -8.57 -6.93 3.83
C PRO A 221 -9.49 -6.02 4.67
N GLY A 222 -9.68 -4.77 4.27
CA GLY A 222 -10.41 -3.75 5.05
C GLY A 222 -11.93 -3.82 4.86
N PHE A 223 -12.56 -4.84 5.45
CA PHE A 223 -14.02 -5.01 5.44
C PHE A 223 -14.54 -5.27 6.86
N ASP A 224 -15.77 -4.85 7.14
CA ASP A 224 -16.51 -5.16 8.37
C ASP A 224 -17.11 -6.59 8.34
N ASN A 225 -17.21 -7.19 7.15
CA ASN A 225 -17.76 -8.52 6.93
C ASN A 225 -16.69 -9.62 6.92
N VAL A 226 -16.70 -10.47 7.95
CA VAL A 226 -15.76 -11.59 8.12
C VAL A 226 -15.74 -12.54 6.92
N ASN A 227 -16.88 -12.82 6.27
CA ASN A 227 -16.91 -13.71 5.10
C ASN A 227 -16.18 -13.10 3.89
N ALA A 228 -16.26 -11.78 3.72
CA ALA A 228 -15.53 -11.06 2.68
C ALA A 228 -14.02 -11.08 2.96
N VAL A 229 -13.63 -10.81 4.21
CA VAL A 229 -12.24 -10.89 4.67
C VAL A 229 -11.66 -12.28 4.39
N GLN A 230 -12.39 -13.34 4.75
CA GLN A 230 -11.96 -14.73 4.52
C GLN A 230 -11.84 -15.06 3.03
N ALA A 231 -12.79 -14.61 2.20
CA ALA A 231 -12.79 -14.86 0.78
C ALA A 231 -11.58 -14.23 0.08
N VAL A 232 -11.32 -12.95 0.38
CA VAL A 232 -10.19 -12.23 -0.18
C VAL A 232 -8.87 -12.82 0.32
N LEU A 233 -8.74 -13.06 1.63
CA LEU A 233 -7.54 -13.64 2.22
C LEU A 233 -7.20 -15.00 1.59
N TYR A 234 -8.21 -15.84 1.35
CA TYR A 234 -8.02 -17.13 0.67
C TYR A 234 -7.37 -16.96 -0.71
N PHE A 235 -7.85 -16.03 -1.53
CA PHE A 235 -7.30 -15.80 -2.86
C PHE A 235 -5.92 -15.14 -2.82
N ILE A 236 -5.64 -14.27 -1.84
CA ILE A 236 -4.29 -13.73 -1.61
C ILE A 236 -3.34 -14.88 -1.26
N MET A 237 -3.71 -15.73 -0.28
CA MET A 237 -2.87 -16.87 0.10
C MET A 237 -2.66 -17.84 -1.07
N ARG A 238 -3.69 -18.11 -1.89
CA ARG A 238 -3.54 -18.93 -3.11
C ARG A 238 -2.62 -18.34 -4.17
N SER A 239 -2.47 -17.03 -4.17
CA SER A 239 -1.55 -16.33 -5.07
C SER A 239 -0.10 -16.46 -4.59
N ILE A 240 0.11 -16.45 -3.27
CA ILE A 240 1.45 -16.41 -2.66
C ILE A 240 1.97 -17.81 -2.32
N THR A 241 1.34 -18.51 -1.37
CA THR A 241 1.89 -19.74 -0.73
C THR A 241 0.99 -20.98 -0.85
N LYS A 242 -0.33 -20.82 -1.01
CA LYS A 242 -1.31 -21.90 -0.87
C LYS A 242 -1.65 -22.57 -2.21
N GLY A 243 -1.35 -23.86 -2.29
CA GLY A 243 -1.64 -24.71 -3.45
C GLY A 243 -0.54 -24.70 -4.51
N GLU A 244 -0.54 -25.72 -5.35
CA GLU A 244 0.55 -26.06 -6.27
C GLU A 244 0.79 -25.04 -7.40
N THR A 245 -0.15 -24.13 -7.62
CA THR A 245 -0.08 -23.05 -8.61
C THR A 245 0.30 -21.71 -8.01
N SER A 246 0.48 -21.63 -6.68
CA SER A 246 0.92 -20.40 -6.00
C SER A 246 2.35 -20.02 -6.41
N LEU A 247 2.69 -18.73 -6.32
CA LEU A 247 4.00 -18.23 -6.73
C LEU A 247 5.15 -18.98 -6.03
N PHE A 248 5.08 -19.15 -4.71
CA PHE A 248 6.15 -19.78 -3.93
C PHE A 248 6.30 -21.25 -4.29
N LYS A 249 5.20 -22.02 -4.36
CA LYS A 249 5.26 -23.44 -4.71
C LYS A 249 5.82 -23.67 -6.11
N ARG A 250 5.50 -22.77 -7.06
CA ARG A 250 6.04 -22.84 -8.42
C ARG A 250 7.54 -22.54 -8.46
N LEU A 251 8.01 -21.54 -7.71
CA LEU A 251 9.42 -21.21 -7.58
C LEU A 251 10.22 -22.34 -6.94
N GLU A 252 9.73 -22.91 -5.83
CA GLU A 252 10.33 -24.07 -5.16
C GLU A 252 10.48 -25.27 -6.11
N ARG A 253 9.45 -25.57 -6.89
CA ARG A 253 9.48 -26.64 -7.91
C ARG A 253 10.47 -26.39 -9.05
N ALA A 254 10.76 -25.12 -9.35
CA ALA A 254 11.78 -24.73 -10.30
C ALA A 254 13.19 -24.72 -9.69
N GLY A 255 13.34 -25.11 -8.42
CA GLY A 255 14.62 -25.08 -7.69
C GLY A 255 15.01 -23.69 -7.19
N VAL A 256 14.11 -22.70 -7.27
CA VAL A 256 14.36 -21.33 -6.84
C VAL A 256 13.91 -21.14 -5.38
N PRO A 257 14.79 -20.74 -4.44
CA PRO A 257 14.39 -20.42 -3.07
C PRO A 257 13.60 -19.09 -3.04
N PRO A 258 12.27 -19.08 -2.78
CA PRO A 258 11.46 -17.86 -2.93
C PRO A 258 11.90 -16.70 -2.03
N ASP A 259 12.28 -16.99 -0.78
CA ASP A 259 12.65 -15.99 0.23
C ASP A 259 13.92 -15.20 -0.11
N GLU A 260 14.73 -15.71 -1.04
CA GLU A 260 15.87 -14.99 -1.58
C GLU A 260 15.45 -13.96 -2.63
N TYR A 261 14.30 -14.06 -3.27
CA TYR A 261 13.91 -13.17 -4.36
C TYR A 261 12.69 -12.33 -4.03
N VAL A 262 11.76 -12.84 -3.23
CA VAL A 262 10.46 -12.22 -3.00
C VAL A 262 10.19 -12.13 -1.51
N SER A 263 9.83 -10.94 -1.05
CA SER A 263 9.50 -10.68 0.35
C SER A 263 8.21 -9.89 0.47
N PHE A 264 7.37 -10.28 1.43
CA PHE A 264 6.06 -9.68 1.68
C PHE A 264 6.04 -8.97 3.04
N TYR A 265 5.47 -7.78 3.05
CA TYR A 265 5.40 -6.93 4.23
C TYR A 265 4.00 -6.35 4.39
N GLY A 266 3.71 -5.91 5.62
CA GLY A 266 2.61 -5.03 5.92
C GLY A 266 3.10 -3.83 6.73
N MET A 267 2.15 -3.01 7.20
CA MET A 267 2.45 -1.86 8.03
C MET A 267 1.56 -1.84 9.28
N ARG A 268 2.14 -1.44 10.42
CA ARG A 268 1.45 -1.35 11.71
C ARG A 268 1.97 -0.18 12.53
N ALA A 269 1.08 0.46 13.27
CA ALA A 269 1.37 1.55 14.19
C ALA A 269 0.83 1.25 15.60
N HIS A 270 1.30 2.01 16.59
CA HIS A 270 0.78 1.98 17.96
C HIS A 270 0.84 3.37 18.58
N ASP A 271 0.06 3.56 19.65
CA ASP A 271 0.03 4.79 20.44
C ASP A 271 -0.64 4.54 21.81
N VAL A 272 -0.79 5.59 22.62
CA VAL A 272 -1.47 5.61 23.91
C VAL A 272 -2.83 6.32 23.76
N LEU A 273 -3.91 5.54 23.73
CA LEU A 273 -5.27 6.06 23.71
C LEU A 273 -5.86 6.06 25.14
N MET A 274 -6.17 7.25 25.66
CA MET A 274 -6.79 7.42 26.99
C MET A 274 -6.04 6.65 28.11
N GLY A 275 -4.70 6.63 28.03
CA GLY A 275 -3.83 5.93 29.00
C GLY A 275 -3.62 4.43 28.72
N SER A 276 -4.23 3.88 27.69
CA SER A 276 -4.06 2.48 27.28
C SER A 276 -3.24 2.36 26.01
N LEU A 277 -2.33 1.39 25.96
CA LEU A 277 -1.60 1.05 24.74
C LEU A 277 -2.55 0.44 23.71
N VAL A 278 -2.56 1.00 22.50
CA VAL A 278 -3.34 0.53 21.36
C VAL A 278 -2.44 0.32 20.14
N THR A 279 -2.82 -0.57 19.24
CA THR A 279 -2.16 -0.79 17.95
C THR A 279 -3.20 -0.94 16.85
N GLU A 280 -2.86 -0.50 15.64
CA GLU A 280 -3.69 -0.71 14.46
C GLU A 280 -2.83 -0.94 13.21
N ILE A 281 -3.37 -1.70 12.27
CA ILE A 281 -2.83 -1.90 10.92
C ILE A 281 -2.86 -0.57 10.18
N ILE A 282 -1.76 -0.19 9.55
CA ILE A 282 -1.79 0.88 8.55
C ILE A 282 -2.28 0.26 7.25
N TYR A 283 -3.46 0.68 6.79
CA TYR A 283 -4.12 0.08 5.63
C TYR A 283 -3.47 0.55 4.35
N VAL A 284 -2.73 -0.36 3.71
CA VAL A 284 -2.10 -0.14 2.40
C VAL A 284 -3.20 -0.17 1.34
N HIS A 285 -3.62 1.01 0.92
CA HIS A 285 -4.56 1.22 -0.18
C HIS A 285 -3.85 1.59 -1.49
N SER A 286 -2.54 1.80 -1.48
CA SER A 286 -1.75 2.08 -2.68
C SER A 286 -2.01 1.10 -3.83
N LYS A 287 -1.78 1.56 -5.06
CA LYS A 287 -1.61 0.69 -6.25
C LYS A 287 -0.43 1.17 -7.07
N LEU A 288 0.77 0.90 -6.54
CA LEU A 288 2.05 1.37 -7.03
C LEU A 288 2.96 0.18 -7.37
N MET A 289 3.68 0.27 -8.47
CA MET A 289 4.87 -0.55 -8.72
C MET A 289 6.01 0.32 -9.24
N ILE A 290 7.20 0.20 -8.64
CA ILE A 290 8.44 0.85 -9.06
C ILE A 290 9.42 -0.24 -9.49
N ILE A 291 10.10 -0.06 -10.61
CA ILE A 291 11.15 -0.95 -11.09
C ILE A 291 12.46 -0.20 -11.28
N ASP A 292 13.54 -0.75 -10.74
CA ASP A 292 14.93 -0.30 -10.93
C ASP A 292 15.18 1.20 -10.69
N ASP A 293 14.39 1.85 -9.82
CA ASP A 293 14.42 3.31 -9.62
C ASP A 293 14.30 4.10 -10.95
N ARG A 294 13.62 3.57 -11.97
CA ARG A 294 13.59 4.13 -13.34
C ARG A 294 12.21 4.28 -13.95
N MET A 295 11.33 3.33 -13.65
CA MET A 295 9.95 3.36 -14.11
C MET A 295 9.01 3.09 -12.94
N ALA A 296 7.84 3.72 -12.98
CA ALA A 296 6.78 3.48 -12.03
C ALA A 296 5.43 3.37 -12.75
N ILE A 297 4.51 2.59 -12.20
CA ILE A 297 3.08 2.61 -12.55
C ILE A 297 2.29 2.90 -11.28
N CYS A 298 1.42 3.90 -11.33
CA CYS A 298 0.57 4.27 -10.21
C CYS A 298 -0.82 4.66 -10.70
N GLY A 299 -1.86 4.31 -9.93
CA GLY A 299 -3.24 4.62 -10.26
C GLY A 299 -4.23 3.89 -9.37
N SER A 300 -5.37 3.50 -9.92
CA SER A 300 -6.47 2.87 -9.16
C SER A 300 -6.47 1.34 -9.21
N ALA A 301 -5.74 0.73 -10.16
CA ALA A 301 -5.89 -0.69 -10.46
C ALA A 301 -5.20 -1.60 -9.45
N ASN A 302 -6.01 -2.37 -8.74
CA ASN A 302 -5.55 -3.43 -7.86
C ASN A 302 -4.93 -4.61 -8.63
N ILE A 303 -4.07 -5.40 -7.98
CA ILE A 303 -3.63 -6.69 -8.53
C ILE A 303 -4.73 -7.71 -8.28
N ASN A 304 -5.73 -7.69 -9.15
CA ASN A 304 -6.81 -8.68 -9.23
C ASN A 304 -7.44 -8.64 -10.63
N ASP A 305 -8.27 -9.63 -10.95
CA ASP A 305 -8.98 -9.67 -12.23
C ASP A 305 -10.00 -8.52 -12.39
N ARG A 306 -10.57 -8.03 -11.28
CA ARG A 306 -11.54 -6.93 -11.25
C ARG A 306 -10.95 -5.67 -11.88
N SER A 307 -9.72 -5.35 -11.55
CA SER A 307 -9.02 -4.17 -12.04
C SER A 307 -8.21 -4.43 -13.32
N LEU A 308 -7.67 -5.64 -13.55
CA LEU A 308 -6.67 -5.87 -14.62
C LEU A 308 -7.24 -6.39 -15.96
N LEU A 309 -8.46 -6.93 -16.00
CA LEU A 309 -9.00 -7.56 -17.22
C LEU A 309 -9.71 -6.58 -18.18
N GLY A 310 -10.00 -5.35 -17.77
CA GLY A 310 -10.69 -4.34 -18.58
C GLY A 310 -12.21 -4.54 -18.74
N GLN A 311 -12.69 -5.78 -18.62
CA GLN A 311 -14.12 -6.13 -18.77
C GLN A 311 -14.94 -5.90 -17.50
N ARG A 312 -14.28 -5.75 -16.35
CA ARG A 312 -14.89 -5.56 -15.03
C ARG A 312 -14.79 -4.09 -14.68
N ASP A 313 -14.22 -3.71 -13.53
CA ASP A 313 -14.18 -2.32 -13.07
C ASP A 313 -13.37 -1.43 -14.03
N SER A 314 -13.79 -0.18 -14.14
CA SER A 314 -13.06 0.81 -14.92
C SER A 314 -11.93 1.41 -14.11
N GLU A 315 -10.69 1.23 -14.55
CA GLU A 315 -9.50 1.69 -13.85
C GLU A 315 -8.67 2.65 -14.68
N PHE A 316 -7.83 3.44 -14.01
CA PHE A 316 -6.90 4.36 -14.64
C PHE A 316 -5.55 4.36 -13.93
N CYS A 317 -4.46 4.28 -14.69
CA CYS A 317 -3.10 4.41 -14.18
C CYS A 317 -2.27 5.31 -15.10
N VAL A 318 -1.14 5.77 -14.58
CA VAL A 318 -0.08 6.41 -15.37
C VAL A 318 1.19 5.58 -15.20
N VAL A 319 1.81 5.20 -16.32
CA VAL A 319 3.20 4.76 -16.34
C VAL A 319 4.09 5.97 -16.49
N ILE A 320 5.16 5.99 -15.70
CA ILE A 320 6.19 7.01 -15.66
C ILE A 320 7.51 6.34 -15.99
N ASN A 321 8.29 6.96 -16.88
CA ASN A 321 9.68 6.65 -17.14
C ASN A 321 10.50 7.94 -16.97
N ASP A 322 11.49 7.89 -16.09
CA ASP A 322 12.32 9.05 -15.79
C ASP A 322 13.11 9.53 -17.01
N ARG A 323 13.14 10.86 -17.22
CA ARG A 323 14.10 11.51 -18.12
C ARG A 323 15.27 12.13 -17.37
N GLU A 324 15.02 12.58 -16.14
CA GLU A 324 16.04 13.10 -15.28
C GLU A 324 16.75 11.96 -14.55
N GLU A 325 18.06 11.88 -14.74
CA GLU A 325 18.83 10.75 -14.23
C GLU A 325 19.96 11.19 -13.29
N GLU A 326 20.32 10.31 -12.36
CA GLU A 326 21.48 10.42 -11.48
C GLU A 326 22.30 9.11 -11.49
N ASP A 327 23.57 9.19 -11.11
CA ASP A 327 24.40 8.00 -10.92
C ASP A 327 24.00 7.30 -9.62
N GLY A 328 23.95 5.98 -9.66
CA GLY A 328 23.70 5.13 -8.51
C GLY A 328 24.48 3.83 -8.57
N ILE A 329 24.35 3.05 -7.51
CA ILE A 329 25.01 1.75 -7.39
C ILE A 329 23.97 0.73 -6.92
N PHE A 330 23.85 -0.36 -7.65
CA PHE A 330 23.04 -1.52 -7.28
C PHE A 330 23.91 -2.77 -7.23
N ASN A 331 24.06 -3.34 -6.04
CA ASN A 331 24.92 -4.49 -5.73
C ASN A 331 26.34 -4.31 -6.32
N GLY A 332 26.93 -3.14 -6.06
CA GLY A 332 28.27 -2.77 -6.54
C GLY A 332 28.37 -2.44 -8.04
N LYS A 333 27.28 -2.54 -8.81
CA LYS A 333 27.25 -2.17 -10.24
C LYS A 333 26.80 -0.72 -10.41
N GLN A 334 27.54 0.06 -11.19
CA GLN A 334 27.10 1.40 -11.58
C GLN A 334 25.84 1.33 -12.43
N VAL A 335 24.85 2.15 -12.09
CA VAL A 335 23.56 2.23 -12.76
C VAL A 335 23.15 3.69 -12.91
N ARG A 336 22.28 3.95 -13.89
CA ARG A 336 21.65 5.26 -14.06
C ARG A 336 20.25 5.20 -13.46
N LEU A 337 20.03 5.88 -12.35
CA LEU A 337 18.77 5.96 -11.65
C LEU A 337 17.93 7.11 -12.21
N GLY A 338 16.61 6.95 -12.21
CA GLY A 338 15.66 8.03 -12.44
C GLY A 338 15.43 8.83 -11.15
N LYS A 339 15.52 10.16 -11.21
CA LYS A 339 15.42 10.99 -10.01
C LYS A 339 14.03 10.92 -9.37
N PHE A 340 12.97 10.89 -10.18
CA PHE A 340 11.62 10.80 -9.67
C PHE A 340 11.38 9.45 -8.98
N CYS A 341 11.59 8.34 -9.69
CA CYS A 341 11.36 7.00 -9.15
C CYS A 341 12.27 6.67 -7.96
N ALA A 342 13.55 7.05 -8.01
CA ALA A 342 14.48 6.86 -6.89
C ALA A 342 14.04 7.65 -5.67
N SER A 343 13.68 8.93 -5.81
CA SER A 343 13.22 9.75 -4.68
C SER A 343 11.95 9.20 -4.05
N TRP A 344 11.01 8.69 -4.86
CA TRP A 344 9.77 8.09 -4.40
C TRP A 344 10.04 6.84 -3.57
N ARG A 345 10.82 5.90 -4.11
CA ARG A 345 11.17 4.67 -3.37
C ARG A 345 12.04 4.94 -2.14
N LYS A 346 12.94 5.94 -2.17
CA LYS A 346 13.72 6.41 -1.00
C LYS A 346 12.79 6.88 0.11
N ARG A 347 11.78 7.69 -0.22
CA ARG A 347 10.81 8.21 0.75
C ARG A 347 9.98 7.09 1.38
N LEU A 348 9.52 6.11 0.59
CA LEU A 348 8.75 4.97 1.09
C LEU A 348 9.58 4.09 2.03
N PHE A 349 10.82 3.78 1.66
CA PHE A 349 11.72 3.01 2.52
C PHE A 349 12.06 3.77 3.79
N ALA A 350 12.33 5.07 3.68
CA ALA A 350 12.60 5.91 4.84
C ALA A 350 11.41 5.94 5.80
N MET A 351 10.18 6.05 5.29
CA MET A 351 8.97 6.00 6.11
C MET A 351 8.83 4.65 6.82
N MET A 352 8.90 3.55 6.07
CA MET A 352 8.76 2.19 6.60
C MET A 352 9.81 1.85 7.65
N LEU A 353 11.03 2.38 7.51
CA LEU A 353 12.14 2.20 8.44
C LEU A 353 12.24 3.28 9.51
N GLY A 354 11.30 4.25 9.54
CA GLY A 354 11.26 5.31 10.56
C GLY A 354 12.46 6.25 10.52
N ILE A 355 12.99 6.54 9.34
CA ILE A 355 14.18 7.39 9.12
C ILE A 355 13.91 8.61 8.24
N LEU A 356 12.66 9.08 8.18
CA LEU A 356 12.30 10.29 7.41
C LEU A 356 12.90 11.56 8.01
N THR A 357 12.97 11.66 9.34
CA THR A 357 13.45 12.84 10.08
C THR A 357 14.89 12.65 10.56
N GLU A 358 15.18 11.48 11.13
CA GLU A 358 16.49 11.13 11.68
C GLU A 358 16.93 9.75 11.19
N ASN A 359 18.21 9.59 10.88
CA ASN A 359 18.80 8.30 10.55
C ASN A 359 19.92 7.96 11.54
N PRO A 360 19.61 7.72 12.82
CA PRO A 360 20.63 7.56 13.86
C PRO A 360 21.54 6.36 13.63
N LYS A 361 21.07 5.36 12.89
CA LYS A 361 21.83 4.17 12.52
C LYS A 361 22.59 4.31 11.20
N ASN A 362 22.54 5.47 10.54
CA ASN A 362 23.14 5.74 9.23
C ASN A 362 22.84 4.65 8.19
N ILE A 363 21.60 4.16 8.17
CA ILE A 363 21.17 3.10 7.25
C ILE A 363 21.24 3.64 5.83
N ASP A 364 21.95 2.94 4.95
CA ASP A 364 21.97 3.24 3.53
C ASP A 364 20.77 2.59 2.84
N ILE A 365 19.85 3.43 2.35
CA ILE A 365 18.67 3.00 1.59
C ILE A 365 18.83 3.22 0.09
N SER A 366 20.03 3.58 -0.38
CA SER A 366 20.31 3.89 -1.78
C SER A 366 20.44 2.65 -2.66
N ASP A 367 20.88 1.52 -2.10
CA ASP A 367 21.03 0.24 -2.79
C ASP A 367 19.99 -0.80 -2.28
N PRO A 368 18.79 -0.86 -2.91
CA PRO A 368 17.72 -1.77 -2.54
C PRO A 368 17.97 -3.22 -2.94
N VAL A 369 19.11 -3.58 -3.54
CA VAL A 369 19.41 -4.97 -3.93
C VAL A 369 20.56 -5.59 -3.16
N SER A 370 21.35 -4.78 -2.47
CA SER A 370 22.43 -5.23 -1.60
C SER A 370 21.92 -6.21 -0.53
N ASP A 371 22.74 -7.20 -0.20
CA ASP A 371 22.40 -8.18 0.84
C ASP A 371 22.29 -7.49 2.21
N GLU A 372 23.11 -6.47 2.45
CA GLU A 372 23.08 -5.66 3.67
C GLU A 372 21.71 -4.99 3.86
N PHE A 373 21.26 -4.21 2.87
CA PHE A 373 19.96 -3.53 2.98
C PHE A 373 18.79 -4.53 2.99
N TYR A 374 18.82 -5.56 2.13
CA TYR A 374 17.74 -6.55 2.06
C TYR A 374 17.58 -7.31 3.39
N ASN A 375 18.69 -7.69 4.03
CA ASN A 375 18.65 -8.34 5.34
C ASN A 375 18.19 -7.36 6.41
N TYR A 376 18.71 -6.13 6.41
CA TYR A 376 18.32 -5.10 7.38
C TYR A 376 16.81 -4.82 7.36
N PHE A 377 16.23 -4.68 6.17
CA PHE A 377 14.80 -4.44 5.99
C PHE A 377 13.96 -5.61 6.53
N ARG A 378 14.35 -6.86 6.21
CA ARG A 378 13.70 -8.08 6.74
C ARG A 378 13.83 -8.20 8.24
N ASP A 379 15.01 -7.99 8.79
CA ASP A 379 15.26 -8.10 10.23
C ASP A 379 14.49 -7.03 11.01
N THR A 380 14.36 -5.82 10.46
CA THR A 380 13.53 -4.77 11.04
C THR A 380 12.05 -5.17 11.05
N ALA A 381 11.53 -5.64 9.91
CA ALA A 381 10.15 -6.10 9.80
C ALA A 381 9.86 -7.25 10.79
N ARG A 382 10.75 -8.23 10.88
CA ARG A 382 10.65 -9.36 11.80
C ARG A 382 10.70 -8.95 13.26
N LYS A 383 11.66 -8.08 13.62
CA LYS A 383 11.76 -7.54 14.98
C LYS A 383 10.46 -6.83 15.38
N ASN A 384 9.94 -5.97 14.50
CA ASN A 384 8.69 -5.26 14.74
C ASN A 384 7.50 -6.23 14.91
N THR A 385 7.36 -7.23 14.02
CA THR A 385 6.32 -8.26 14.14
C THR A 385 6.36 -8.95 15.50
N LEU A 386 7.54 -9.42 15.93
CA LEU A 386 7.69 -10.15 17.18
C LEU A 386 7.33 -9.29 18.40
N ILE A 387 7.71 -8.00 18.40
CA ILE A 387 7.33 -7.06 19.46
C ILE A 387 5.82 -6.84 19.48
N TYR A 388 5.19 -6.60 18.33
CA TYR A 388 3.74 -6.40 18.27
C TYR A 388 2.97 -7.64 18.73
N GLU A 389 3.39 -8.84 18.32
CA GLU A 389 2.79 -10.09 18.78
C GLU A 389 2.96 -10.29 20.30
N GLU A 390 4.12 -9.97 20.87
CA GLU A 390 4.36 -10.08 22.31
C GLU A 390 3.53 -9.06 23.12
N VAL A 391 3.48 -7.82 22.63
CA VAL A 391 2.81 -6.73 23.36
C VAL A 391 1.29 -6.82 23.29
N PHE A 392 0.76 -7.12 22.11
CA PHE A 392 -0.67 -7.00 21.82
C PHE A 392 -1.36 -8.31 21.43
N ALA A 393 -0.63 -9.40 21.15
CA ALA A 393 -1.17 -10.61 20.52
C ALA A 393 -1.93 -10.27 19.21
N THR A 394 -1.29 -9.51 18.33
CA THR A 394 -1.92 -8.99 17.10
C THR A 394 -2.34 -10.08 16.13
N LEU A 395 -3.47 -9.86 15.46
CA LEU A 395 -3.83 -10.58 14.24
C LEU A 395 -3.61 -9.68 13.01
N PRO A 396 -3.33 -10.25 11.84
CA PRO A 396 -3.04 -11.67 11.59
C PRO A 396 -1.65 -12.09 12.10
N SER A 397 -1.44 -13.40 12.31
CA SER A 397 -0.18 -13.95 12.83
C SER A 397 0.06 -15.38 12.31
N ASP A 398 1.30 -15.70 11.96
CA ASP A 398 1.71 -17.06 11.55
C ASP A 398 1.64 -18.10 12.69
N ARG A 399 1.40 -17.65 13.93
CA ARG A 399 1.11 -18.53 15.08
C ARG A 399 -0.31 -19.09 15.04
N VAL A 400 -1.18 -18.52 14.21
CA VAL A 400 -2.61 -18.88 14.10
C VAL A 400 -2.85 -19.48 12.71
N ARG A 401 -2.75 -20.80 12.62
CA ARG A 401 -2.88 -21.58 11.39
C ARG A 401 -4.33 -21.99 11.09
N ARG A 402 -5.21 -21.90 12.09
CA ARG A 402 -6.62 -22.32 12.02
C ARG A 402 -7.58 -21.36 12.72
N PHE A 403 -8.85 -21.36 12.34
CA PHE A 403 -9.90 -20.51 12.91
C PHE A 403 -10.16 -20.84 14.39
N ASP A 404 -10.09 -22.11 14.78
CA ASP A 404 -10.25 -22.53 16.17
C ASP A 404 -9.17 -21.97 17.11
N GLN A 405 -8.01 -21.62 16.55
CA GLN A 405 -6.88 -21.01 17.29
C GLN A 405 -7.05 -19.50 17.49
N VAL A 406 -7.89 -18.82 16.70
CA VAL A 406 -8.06 -17.35 16.76
C VAL A 406 -8.54 -16.92 18.16
N GLY A 407 -9.58 -17.58 18.68
CA GLY A 407 -10.12 -17.30 20.02
C GLY A 407 -9.07 -17.57 21.11
N GLN A 408 -8.42 -18.73 21.04
CA GLN A 408 -7.38 -19.11 22.00
C GLN A 408 -6.22 -18.12 22.03
N TYR A 409 -5.80 -17.62 20.87
CA TYR A 409 -4.69 -16.67 20.73
C TYR A 409 -5.04 -15.28 21.27
N THR A 410 -6.26 -14.80 21.00
CA THR A 410 -6.71 -13.46 21.40
C THR A 410 -7.07 -13.35 22.88
N GLU A 411 -7.40 -14.46 23.53
CA GLU A 411 -7.66 -14.58 24.97
C GLU A 411 -6.39 -14.70 25.82
N VAL A 412 -5.22 -14.95 25.22
CA VAL A 412 -3.94 -14.97 25.95
C VAL A 412 -3.73 -13.61 26.62
N PRO A 413 -3.39 -13.57 27.93
CA PRO A 413 -3.01 -12.34 28.60
C PRO A 413 -1.93 -11.58 27.82
N LYS A 414 -2.21 -10.32 27.46
CA LYS A 414 -1.33 -9.48 26.64
C LYS A 414 -0.33 -8.77 27.53
N LEU A 415 0.91 -8.60 27.10
CA LEU A 415 1.92 -7.92 27.91
C LEU A 415 1.49 -6.49 28.25
N LYS A 416 0.80 -5.79 27.33
CA LYS A 416 0.26 -4.44 27.59
C LYS A 416 -0.69 -4.38 28.80
N ASP A 417 -1.37 -5.47 29.12
CA ASP A 417 -2.36 -5.54 30.21
C ASP A 417 -1.73 -6.07 31.51
N ILE A 418 -0.72 -6.95 31.39
CA ILE A 418 -0.02 -7.57 32.53
C ILE A 418 1.08 -6.67 33.10
N ASP A 419 1.87 -6.06 32.22
CA ASP A 419 3.03 -5.22 32.56
C ASP A 419 3.16 -4.06 31.55
N PRO A 420 2.36 -2.99 31.74
CA PRO A 420 2.33 -1.85 30.82
C PRO A 420 3.67 -1.13 30.71
N ILE A 421 4.49 -1.12 31.78
CA ILE A 421 5.79 -0.46 31.80
C ILE A 421 6.75 -1.20 30.87
N ARG A 422 6.87 -2.52 31.03
CA ARG A 422 7.69 -3.34 30.13
C ARG A 422 7.17 -3.33 28.71
N ALA A 423 5.85 -3.28 28.51
CA ALA A 423 5.25 -3.12 27.19
C ALA A 423 5.73 -1.81 26.51
N GLN A 424 5.70 -0.69 27.23
CA GLN A 424 6.20 0.60 26.71
C GLN A 424 7.71 0.54 26.39
N GLU A 425 8.52 -0.08 27.24
CA GLU A 425 9.96 -0.25 26.97
C GLU A 425 10.23 -1.03 25.69
N LYS A 426 9.49 -2.12 25.46
CA LYS A 426 9.58 -2.90 24.21
C LYS A 426 9.12 -2.12 22.99
N LEU A 427 8.07 -1.31 23.12
CA LEU A 427 7.58 -0.51 22.00
C LEU A 427 8.58 0.57 21.56
N LYS A 428 9.44 1.08 22.46
CA LYS A 428 10.56 1.96 22.08
C LYS A 428 11.59 1.30 21.17
N GLU A 429 11.60 -0.03 21.10
CA GLU A 429 12.49 -0.78 20.21
C GLU A 429 11.96 -0.93 18.78
N ILE A 430 10.68 -0.61 18.55
CA ILE A 430 10.07 -0.59 17.22
C ILE A 430 10.76 0.48 16.38
N GLN A 431 11.05 0.12 15.13
CA GLN A 431 11.62 1.06 14.18
C GLN A 431 10.71 1.17 12.95
N GLY A 432 10.19 2.38 12.70
CA GLY A 432 9.29 2.63 11.58
C GLY A 432 7.96 1.88 11.70
N THR A 433 7.41 1.47 10.55
CA THR A 433 6.07 0.90 10.46
C THR A 433 6.04 -0.51 9.89
N VAL A 434 7.13 -0.95 9.27
CA VAL A 434 7.17 -2.20 8.52
C VAL A 434 7.08 -3.41 9.46
N VAL A 435 6.29 -4.39 9.07
CA VAL A 435 6.19 -5.70 9.72
C VAL A 435 6.16 -6.79 8.65
N GLU A 436 6.54 -8.01 9.02
CA GLU A 436 6.37 -9.18 8.14
C GLU A 436 4.89 -9.38 7.80
N TYR A 437 4.62 -9.73 6.55
CA TYR A 437 3.29 -10.19 6.16
C TYR A 437 3.15 -11.67 6.56
N PRO A 438 2.10 -12.07 7.30
CA PRO A 438 1.96 -13.45 7.77
C PRO A 438 1.56 -14.38 6.63
N LEU A 439 2.52 -15.17 6.14
CA LEU A 439 2.37 -16.04 4.97
C LEU A 439 1.65 -17.36 5.27
N TYR A 440 1.45 -17.66 6.55
CA TYR A 440 0.89 -18.91 7.07
C TYR A 440 -0.34 -18.71 7.96
N PHE A 441 -0.81 -17.47 8.14
CA PHE A 441 -2.06 -17.20 8.84
C PHE A 441 -3.23 -17.93 8.17
N LEU A 442 -3.93 -18.77 8.94
CA LEU A 442 -5.07 -19.58 8.49
C LEU A 442 -4.78 -20.50 7.28
N ASP A 443 -3.52 -20.88 7.05
CA ASP A 443 -3.17 -21.67 5.86
C ASP A 443 -3.66 -23.13 5.91
N GLU A 444 -3.83 -23.71 7.12
CA GLU A 444 -4.39 -25.04 7.36
C GLU A 444 -5.92 -25.08 7.18
N GLU A 445 -6.59 -23.93 7.09
CA GLU A 445 -8.03 -23.89 6.89
C GLU A 445 -8.42 -24.33 5.49
N ASN A 446 -9.22 -25.38 5.38
CA ASN A 446 -9.76 -25.82 4.11
C ASN A 446 -11.05 -25.06 3.77
N TYR A 447 -10.92 -23.74 3.64
CA TYR A 447 -12.01 -22.84 3.30
C TYR A 447 -12.04 -22.61 1.79
N LEU A 448 -13.10 -23.07 1.12
CA LEU A 448 -13.46 -22.62 -0.22
C LEU A 448 -14.55 -21.55 -0.05
N PRO A 449 -14.25 -20.27 -0.31
CA PRO A 449 -15.27 -19.23 -0.21
C PRO A 449 -16.43 -19.55 -1.15
N SER A 450 -17.65 -19.29 -0.70
CA SER A 450 -18.83 -19.42 -1.55
C SER A 450 -18.66 -18.55 -2.81
N LEU A 451 -18.93 -19.12 -3.99
CA LEU A 451 -18.95 -18.35 -5.25
C LEU A 451 -20.03 -17.25 -5.28
N ARG A 452 -20.88 -17.15 -4.24
CA ARG A 452 -21.91 -16.11 -4.08
C ARG A 452 -21.48 -14.95 -3.17
N THR A 453 -20.29 -14.99 -2.58
CA THR A 453 -19.73 -13.82 -1.87
C THR A 453 -19.56 -12.69 -2.88
N ARG A 454 -19.98 -11.47 -2.52
CA ARG A 454 -20.10 -10.35 -3.49
C ARG A 454 -18.75 -9.71 -3.82
N GLU A 455 -17.79 -9.86 -2.91
CA GLU A 455 -16.51 -9.15 -2.88
C GLU A 455 -15.47 -9.75 -3.84
#